data_AF-X1DK08-F1
#
_entry.id   AF-X1DK08-F1
#
_cell.length_a   1.000
_cell.length_b   1.000
_cell.length_c   1.000
_cell.angle_alpha   90.00
_cell.angle_beta   90.00
_cell.angle_gamma   90.00
#
_symmetry.space_group_name_H-M   'P 1'
#
loop_
_entity.id
_entity.type
_entity.pdbx_description
1 polymer ?
#
loop_
_entity_poly.entity_id
_entity_poly.type
_entity_poly.pdbx_seq_one_letter_code
_entity_poly.pdbx_strand_id
1 'polypeptide(L)' 'MIEKIARYKHIIWDWNGTLINDVWLVVGIMNKMLKKRNLPKIDSEKYREIFDFPVTKYYIKLGFDFSKESFEKLTDEFIS' A
#
# COMPACT_ATOMS: atom_id res chain seq x y z
N MET A 1 18.00 7.64 25.76
CA MET A 1 16.81 7.47 24.87
C MET A 1 15.52 7.74 25.63
N ILE A 2 15.29 7.04 26.75
CA ILE A 2 14.10 7.21 27.62
C ILE A 2 13.93 8.64 28.14
N GLU A 3 15.01 9.33 28.54
CA GLU A 3 14.93 10.73 29.00
C GLU A 3 14.37 11.71 27.95
N LYS A 4 14.60 11.46 26.66
CA LYS A 4 14.09 12.33 25.57
C LYS A 4 12.59 12.19 25.34
N ILE A 5 12.02 11.03 25.64
CA ILE A 5 10.58 10.73 25.46
C ILE A 5 9.76 10.96 26.73
N ALA A 6 10.42 11.07 27.90
CA ALA A 6 9.78 11.28 29.21
C ALA A 6 8.91 12.56 29.31
N ARG A 7 9.10 13.55 28.42
CA ARG A 7 8.28 14.77 28.36
C ARG A 7 6.91 14.59 27.69
N TYR A 8 6.68 13.48 26.99
CA TYR A 8 5.44 13.20 26.28
C TYR A 8 4.55 12.28 27.12
N LYS A 9 3.27 12.64 27.27
CA LYS A 9 2.28 11.84 28.03
C LYS A 9 1.61 10.75 27.21
N HIS A 10 1.66 10.87 25.88
CA HIS A 10 1.01 9.96 24.94
C HIS A 10 1.96 9.62 23.81
N ILE A 11 1.85 8.38 23.33
CA ILE A 11 2.50 7.88 22.13
C ILE A 11 1.40 7.33 21.23
N ILE A 12 1.39 7.75 19.98
CA ILE A 12 0.47 7.26 18.96
C ILE A 12 1.30 6.44 17.98
N TRP A 13 0.86 5.21 17.73
CA TRP A 13 1.50 4.31 16.78
C TRP A 13 0.57 4.09 15.60
N ASP A 14 1.13 4.13 14.41
CA ASP A 14 0.48 3.59 13.22
C ASP A 14 0.58 2.06 13.22
N TRP A 15 -0.22 1.39 12.40
CA TRP A 15 -0.22 -0.06 12.27
C TRP A 15 0.80 -0.50 11.23
N ASN A 16 0.51 -0.21 9.95
CA ASN A 16 1.27 -0.69 8.80
C ASN A 16 2.65 -0.03 8.74
N GLY A 17 3.70 -0.82 8.58
CA GLY A 17 5.08 -0.34 8.58
C GLY A 17 5.60 0.21 9.91
N THR A 18 4.78 0.21 10.98
CA THR A 18 5.17 0.69 12.31
C THR A 18 5.06 -0.42 13.36
N LEU A 19 3.86 -0.94 13.62
CA LEU A 19 3.67 -2.10 14.51
C LEU A 19 3.72 -3.43 13.75
N ILE A 20 3.37 -3.40 12.46
CA ILE A 20 3.25 -4.60 11.62
C ILE A 20 4.11 -4.45 10.37
N ASN A 21 4.93 -5.47 10.08
CA ASN A 21 5.65 -5.58 8.82
C ASN A 21 4.81 -6.37 7.80
N ASP A 22 4.04 -5.63 7.00
CA ASP A 22 2.97 -6.14 6.12
C ASP A 22 3.25 -5.96 4.62
N VAL A 23 4.41 -5.41 4.25
CA VAL A 23 4.75 -5.12 2.84
C VAL A 23 4.61 -6.36 1.94
N TRP A 24 5.00 -7.53 2.44
CA TRP A 24 4.89 -8.79 1.70
C TRP A 24 3.45 -9.15 1.36
N LEU A 25 2.50 -8.84 2.25
CA LEU A 25 1.08 -9.12 2.06
C LEU A 25 0.49 -8.18 1.02
N VAL A 26 0.78 -6.89 1.14
CA VAL A 26 0.33 -5.86 0.17
C VAL A 26 0.82 -6.19 -1.24
N VAL A 27 2.11 -6.53 -1.39
CA VAL A 27 2.68 -6.95 -2.68
C VAL A 27 2.01 -8.21 -3.21
N GLY A 28 1.71 -9.18 -2.34
CA GLY A 28 1.01 -10.42 -2.70
C GLY A 28 -0.40 -10.17 -3.23
N ILE A 29 -1.19 -9.35 -2.53
CA ILE A 29 -2.55 -8.96 -2.94
C ILE A 29 -2.49 -8.20 -4.27
N MET A 30 -1.63 -7.19 -4.35
CA MET A 30 -1.52 -6.36 -5.55
C MET A 30 -1.13 -7.20 -6.78
N ASN A 31 -0.19 -8.13 -6.63
CA ASN A 31 0.19 -9.03 -7.73
C ASN A 31 -0.94 -9.96 -8.20
N LYS A 32 -1.89 -10.32 -7.33
CA LYS A 32 -3.11 -11.03 -7.76
C LYS A 32 -4.01 -10.11 -8.58
N MET A 33 -4.21 -8.87 -8.14
CA MET A 33 -5.04 -7.87 -8.84
C MET A 33 -4.43 -7.48 -10.20
N LEU A 34 -3.11 -7.28 -10.26
CA LEU A 34 -2.36 -6.98 -11.49
C LEU A 34 -2.47 -8.13 -12.49
N LYS A 35 -2.31 -9.38 -12.02
CA LYS A 35 -2.44 -10.57 -12.87
C LYS A 35 -3.81 -10.67 -13.54
N LYS A 36 -4.91 -10.36 -12.82
CA LYS A 36 -6.26 -10.37 -13.41
C LYS A 36 -6.44 -9.37 -14.57
N ARG A 37 -5.61 -8.31 -14.60
CA ARG A 37 -5.64 -7.24 -15.59
C ARG A 37 -4.50 -7.35 -16.61
N ASN A 38 -3.76 -8.46 -16.62
CA ASN A 38 -2.57 -8.66 -17.46
C ASN A 38 -1.50 -7.57 -17.29
N LEU A 39 -1.40 -6.98 -16.10
CA LEU A 39 -0.38 -5.99 -15.76
C LEU A 39 0.87 -6.66 -15.18
N PRO A 40 2.07 -6.06 -15.35
CA PRO A 40 3.31 -6.61 -14.79
C PRO A 40 3.25 -6.71 -13.27
N LYS A 41 3.77 -7.82 -12.72
CA LYS A 41 3.93 -7.97 -11.27
C LYS A 41 5.05 -7.07 -10.75
N ILE A 42 4.98 -6.76 -9.45
CA ILE A 42 5.99 -6.00 -8.72
C ILE A 42 6.59 -6.84 -7.59
N ASP A 43 7.78 -6.46 -7.15
CA ASP A 43 8.36 -6.93 -5.88
C ASP A 43 8.27 -5.83 -4.80
N SER A 44 8.83 -6.10 -3.64
CA SER A 44 8.83 -5.15 -2.51
C SER A 44 9.68 -3.91 -2.77
N GLU A 45 10.72 -4.00 -3.61
CA GLU A 45 11.57 -2.87 -3.96
C GLU A 45 10.80 -1.91 -4.85
N LYS A 46 10.18 -2.44 -5.92
CA LYS A 46 9.35 -1.64 -6.81
C LYS A 46 8.15 -1.04 -6.08
N TYR A 47 7.51 -1.80 -5.18
CA TYR A 47 6.44 -1.28 -4.31
C TYR A 47 6.89 -0.02 -3.56
N ARG A 48 8.02 -0.09 -2.85
CA ARG A 48 8.55 1.05 -2.07
C ARG A 48 8.93 2.24 -2.95
N GLU A 49 9.43 1.99 -4.16
CA GLU A 49 9.82 3.03 -5.12
C GLU A 49 8.61 3.84 -5.61
N ILE A 50 7.49 3.17 -5.91
CA ILE A 50 6.35 3.82 -6.58
C ILE A 50 5.17 4.17 -5.67
N PHE A 51 5.12 3.61 -4.45
CA PHE A 51 4.07 3.89 -3.49
C PHE A 51 3.95 5.39 -3.23
N ASP A 52 2.71 5.90 -3.22
CA ASP A 52 2.47 7.34 -3.26
C ASP A 52 1.08 7.68 -2.71
N PHE A 53 0.95 8.92 -2.24
CA PHE A 53 -0.30 9.48 -1.78
C PHE A 53 -0.78 10.64 -2.69
N PRO A 54 -2.11 10.76 -2.93
CA PRO A 54 -3.15 9.80 -2.56
C PRO A 54 -2.94 8.43 -3.23
N VAL A 55 -3.45 7.37 -2.61
CA VAL A 55 -3.24 5.96 -3.03
C VAL A 55 -3.64 5.73 -4.50
N THR A 56 -4.56 6.53 -5.03
CA THR A 56 -4.91 6.52 -6.47
C THR A 56 -3.70 6.71 -7.39
N LYS A 57 -2.71 7.54 -7.02
CA LYS A 57 -1.47 7.72 -7.79
C LYS A 57 -0.64 6.44 -7.87
N TYR A 58 -0.59 5.65 -6.79
CA TYR A 58 0.09 4.36 -6.77
C TYR A 58 -0.54 3.38 -7.77
N TYR A 59 -1.87 3.30 -7.82
CA TYR A 59 -2.59 2.47 -8.79
C TYR A 59 -2.35 2.95 -10.24
N ILE A 60 -2.33 4.26 -10.49
CA ILE A 60 -2.02 4.79 -11.82
C ILE A 60 -0.60 4.41 -12.25
N LYS A 61 0.41 4.52 -11.37
CA LYS A 61 1.80 4.13 -11.65
C LYS A 61 1.95 2.63 -11.96
N LEU A 62 1.06 1.80 -11.43
CA LEU A 62 0.97 0.37 -11.72
C LEU A 62 0.28 0.04 -13.04
N GLY A 63 -0.31 1.04 -13.70
CA GLY A 63 -1.02 0.87 -14.97
C GLY A 63 -2.51 0.57 -14.84
N PHE A 64 -3.11 0.77 -13.65
CA PHE A 64 -4.57 0.76 -13.54
C PHE A 64 -5.17 1.96 -14.28
N ASP A 65 -6.29 1.72 -14.95
CA ASP A 65 -7.00 2.70 -15.76
C ASP A 65 -8.39 2.95 -15.17
N PHE A 66 -8.53 4.07 -14.47
CA PHE A 66 -9.78 4.42 -13.79
C PHE A 66 -10.93 4.77 -14.75
N SER A 67 -10.67 4.91 -16.05
CA SER A 67 -11.74 5.05 -17.05
C SER A 67 -12.47 3.73 -17.32
N LYS A 68 -11.82 2.59 -17.03
CA LYS A 68 -12.38 1.24 -17.23
C LYS A 68 -13.01 0.67 -15.97
N GLU A 69 -12.44 1.00 -14.81
CA GLU A 69 -12.88 0.47 -13.52
C GLU A 69 -12.61 1.50 -12.43
N SER A 70 -13.60 1.74 -11.57
CA SER A 70 -13.48 2.79 -10.55
C SER A 70 -12.49 2.38 -9.44
N PHE A 71 -11.92 3.39 -8.77
CA PHE A 71 -11.00 3.15 -7.66
C PHE A 71 -11.69 2.40 -6.51
N GLU A 72 -12.97 2.65 -6.27
CA GLU A 72 -13.76 2.01 -5.21
C GLU A 72 -13.87 0.49 -5.42
N LYS A 73 -14.11 0.05 -6.66
CA LYS A 73 -14.14 -1.39 -6.98
C LYS A 73 -12.79 -2.06 -6.76
N LEU A 74 -11.71 -1.34 -7.08
CA LEU A 74 -10.35 -1.81 -6.85
C LEU A 74 -10.03 -1.89 -5.36
N THR A 75 -10.50 -0.94 -4.55
CA THR A 75 -10.34 -1.01 -3.09
C THR A 75 -11.16 -2.13 -2.47
N ASP A 76 -12.37 -2.38 -2.96
CA ASP A 76 -13.19 -3.52 -2.51
C ASP A 76 -12.50 -4.86 -2.82
N GLU A 77 -11.91 -4.99 -4.01
CA GLU A 77 -11.11 -6.16 -4.37
C GLU A 77 -9.86 -6.33 -3.48
N PHE A 78 -9.22 -5.23 -3.10
CA PHE A 78 -8.01 -5.28 -2.27
C PHE A 78 -8.28 -5.82 -0.85
N ILE A 79 -9.46 -5.53 -0.29
CA ILE A 79 -9.83 -5.92 1.08
C ILE A 79 -10.59 -7.24 1.19
N SER A 80 -11.03 -7.83 0.07
CA SER A 80 -11.81 -9.08 -0.01
C SER A 80 -10.94 -10.33 -0.14
#